data_AF-A0AA47MX81-F1
#
_entry.id   AF-A0AA47MX81-F1
#
_cell.length_a   1.000
_cell.length_b   1.000
_cell.length_c   1.000
_cell.angle_alpha   90.00
_cell.angle_beta   90.00
_cell.angle_gamma   90.00
#
_symmetry.space_group_name_H-M   'P 1'
#
loop_
_entity.id
_entity.type
_entity.pdbx_description
1 polymer ?
#
loop_
_entity_poly.entity_id
_entity_poly.type
_entity_poly.pdbx_seq_one_letter_code
_entity_poly.pdbx_strand_id
1 'polypeptide(L)'
;MTGKDALMHSQRVSGLRVRGYSSAIHIDLPPAYTKDCIPVNRTHIPTCDMARHWNHLIKIADEIPPQLECEVGLLIGLLKGTGTTAGNPWRR
;
A
#
# COMPACT_ATOMS: atom_id res chain seq x y z
N MET A 1 0.88 -7.90 -18.76
CA MET A 1 2.30 -7.83 -19.12
C MET A 1 2.56 -6.41 -19.64
N THR A 2 3.03 -5.50 -18.78
CA THR A 2 3.26 -4.10 -19.19
C THR A 2 4.76 -3.94 -19.42
N GLY A 3 5.15 -3.67 -20.67
CA GLY A 3 6.53 -3.54 -21.10
C GLY A 3 7.30 -2.49 -20.32
N LYS A 4 8.62 -2.68 -20.20
CA LYS A 4 9.54 -1.86 -19.41
C LYS A 4 9.52 -0.36 -19.78
N ASP A 5 8.99 0.02 -20.96
CA ASP A 5 9.00 1.38 -21.49
C ASP A 5 7.62 1.84 -22.02
N ALA A 6 6.52 1.47 -21.35
CA ALA A 6 5.20 1.97 -21.71
C ALA A 6 5.02 3.42 -21.24
N LEU A 7 4.90 4.36 -22.19
CA LEU A 7 4.46 5.73 -21.92
C LEU A 7 3.01 5.68 -21.39
N MET A 8 2.81 6.13 -20.15
CA MET A 8 1.49 6.16 -19.51
C MET A 8 0.99 7.58 -19.42
N HIS A 9 -0.24 7.80 -19.90
CA HIS A 9 -0.94 9.04 -19.63
C HIS A 9 -1.29 9.11 -18.14
N SER A 10 -0.98 10.23 -17.53
CA SER A 10 -1.23 10.45 -16.10
C SER A 10 -1.48 11.93 -15.85
N GLN A 11 -2.32 12.21 -14.85
CA GLN A 11 -2.58 13.55 -14.36
C GLN A 11 -2.01 13.67 -12.96
N ARG A 12 -1.36 14.82 -12.69
CA ARG A 12 -0.92 15.15 -11.34
C ARG A 12 -2.12 15.62 -10.53
N VAL A 13 -2.35 14.99 -9.40
CA VAL A 13 -3.42 15.34 -8.45
C VAL A 13 -2.76 15.89 -7.19
N SER A 14 -3.24 17.04 -6.73
CA SER A 14 -2.76 17.72 -5.51
C SER A 14 -3.91 18.00 -4.56
N GLY A 15 -3.61 18.23 -3.29
CA GLY A 15 -4.64 18.49 -2.26
C GLY A 15 -5.36 17.24 -1.77
N LEU A 16 -4.78 16.06 -2.01
CA LEU A 16 -5.30 14.81 -1.45
C LEU A 16 -5.13 14.79 0.07
N ARG A 17 -6.17 14.33 0.76
CA ARG A 17 -6.19 14.18 2.23
C ARG A 17 -6.67 12.79 2.58
N VAL A 18 -6.08 12.19 3.60
CA VAL A 18 -6.47 10.88 4.12
C VAL A 18 -6.74 10.93 5.60
N ARG A 19 -7.52 9.98 6.09
CA ARG A 19 -7.83 9.80 7.52
C ARG A 19 -7.85 8.31 7.86
N GLY A 20 -7.59 7.99 9.12
CA GLY A 20 -7.82 6.64 9.63
C GLY A 20 -9.30 6.25 9.59
N TYR A 21 -9.57 4.94 9.54
CA TYR A 21 -10.92 4.39 9.43
C TYR A 21 -11.87 4.97 10.48
N SER A 22 -11.47 4.98 11.75
CA SER A 22 -12.25 5.53 12.87
C SER A 22 -11.80 6.95 13.31
N SER A 23 -10.99 7.67 12.52
CA SER A 23 -10.11 8.70 13.09
C SER A 23 -10.53 10.18 13.07
N ALA A 24 -11.26 10.78 12.16
CA ALA A 24 -11.47 12.26 12.07
C ALA A 24 -10.23 13.16 11.88
N ILE A 25 -9.04 12.75 12.31
CA ILE A 25 -7.78 13.43 11.99
C ILE A 25 -7.47 13.20 10.52
N HIS A 26 -7.14 14.28 9.82
CA HIS A 26 -6.79 14.26 8.41
C HIS A 26 -5.32 14.60 8.24
N ILE A 27 -4.66 13.91 7.31
CA ILE A 27 -3.28 14.10 6.92
C ILE A 27 -3.25 14.48 5.45
N ASP A 28 -2.53 15.54 5.12
CA ASP A 28 -2.34 15.97 3.75
C ASP A 28 -1.27 15.10 3.08
N LEU A 29 -1.59 14.57 1.91
CA LEU A 29 -0.67 13.76 1.12
C LEU A 29 0.14 14.62 0.15
N PRO A 30 1.38 14.21 -0.17
CA PRO A 30 2.09 14.78 -1.30
C PRO A 30 1.32 14.56 -2.62
N PRO A 31 1.60 15.34 -3.67
CA PRO A 31 0.97 15.14 -4.97
C PRO A 31 1.12 13.70 -5.46
N ALA A 32 0.02 13.14 -5.98
CA ALA A 32 -0.03 11.81 -6.57
C ALA A 32 -0.29 11.88 -8.08
N TYR A 33 -0.22 10.74 -8.73
CA TYR A 33 -0.38 10.62 -10.18
C TYR A 33 -1.47 9.60 -10.49
N THR A 34 -2.39 9.94 -11.39
CA THR A 34 -3.45 9.02 -11.81
C THR A 34 -2.88 7.87 -12.61
N LYS A 35 -3.58 6.73 -12.58
CA LYS A 35 -3.27 5.56 -13.38
C LYS A 35 -4.54 4.79 -13.68
N ASP A 36 -4.65 4.26 -14.90
CA ASP A 36 -5.84 3.52 -15.35
C ASP A 36 -6.09 2.25 -14.53
N CYS A 37 -5.03 1.64 -14.00
CA CYS A 37 -5.13 0.49 -13.11
C CYS A 37 -4.09 0.53 -11.99
N ILE A 38 -4.54 0.25 -10.77
CA ILE A 38 -3.66 0.06 -9.62
C ILE A 38 -3.32 -1.43 -9.51
N PRO A 39 -2.03 -1.83 -9.62
CA PRO A 39 -1.64 -3.23 -9.49
C PRO A 39 -1.71 -3.64 -8.02
N VAL A 40 -2.89 -4.08 -7.57
CA VAL A 40 -3.11 -4.57 -6.21
C VAL A 40 -3.11 -6.09 -6.19
N ASN A 41 -2.34 -6.66 -5.27
CA ASN A 41 -2.58 -8.01 -4.78
C ASN A 41 -3.20 -7.91 -3.40
N ARG A 42 -4.46 -8.34 -3.25
CA ARG A 42 -5.18 -8.26 -1.98
C ARG A 42 -4.55 -9.13 -0.90
N THR A 43 -3.79 -10.17 -1.26
CA THR A 43 -3.06 -10.99 -0.28
C THR A 43 -1.90 -10.25 0.37
N HIS A 44 -1.47 -9.09 -0.17
CA HIS A 44 -0.44 -8.25 0.43
C HIS A 44 -1.02 -7.18 1.37
N ILE A 45 -2.34 -7.04 1.46
CA ILE A 45 -2.98 -6.11 2.40
C ILE A 45 -2.94 -6.75 3.79
N PRO A 46 -2.28 -6.13 4.79
CA PRO A 46 -2.20 -6.70 6.13
C PRO A 46 -3.60 -6.84 6.76
N THR A 47 -3.85 -7.99 7.39
CA THR A 47 -5.06 -8.23 8.18
C THR A 47 -4.76 -8.25 9.67
N CYS A 48 -5.79 -8.08 10.51
CA CYS A 48 -5.67 -8.21 11.97
C CYS A 48 -5.04 -9.55 12.36
N ASP A 49 -5.53 -10.64 11.75
CA ASP A 49 -5.02 -11.99 12.01
C ASP A 49 -3.54 -12.10 11.65
N MET A 50 -3.11 -11.58 10.50
CA MET A 50 -1.69 -11.54 10.14
C MET A 50 -0.87 -10.81 11.20
N ALA A 51 -1.32 -9.64 11.68
CA ALA A 51 -0.60 -8.89 12.71
C ALA A 51 -0.49 -9.64 14.05
N ARG A 52 -1.50 -10.45 14.43
CA ARG A 52 -1.44 -11.27 15.66
C ARG A 52 -0.34 -12.33 15.64
N HIS A 53 0.07 -12.80 14.46
CA HIS A 53 1.14 -13.79 14.33
C HIS A 53 2.55 -13.21 14.51
N TRP A 54 2.69 -11.88 14.60
CA TRP A 54 3.98 -11.20 14.65
C TRP A 54 4.14 -10.49 16.00
N ASN A 55 5.11 -10.93 16.81
CA ASN A 55 5.29 -10.45 18.19
C ASN A 55 5.36 -8.91 18.33
N HIS A 56 5.92 -8.22 17.34
CA HIS A 56 6.03 -6.75 17.36
C HIS A 56 4.78 -6.03 16.82
N LEU A 57 3.89 -6.72 16.09
CA LEU A 57 2.66 -6.15 15.54
C LEU A 57 1.41 -6.49 16.36
N ILE A 58 1.51 -7.41 17.32
CA ILE A 58 0.36 -7.83 18.16
C ILE A 58 -0.35 -6.65 18.82
N LYS A 59 0.41 -5.62 19.23
CA LYS A 59 -0.13 -4.41 19.88
C LYS A 59 -0.99 -3.54 18.97
N ILE A 60 -0.83 -3.66 17.65
CA ILE A 60 -1.59 -2.89 16.66
C ILE A 60 -2.64 -3.76 15.94
N ALA A 61 -2.72 -5.05 16.23
CA ALA A 61 -3.62 -5.97 15.52
C ALA A 61 -5.10 -5.56 15.65
N ASP A 62 -5.47 -5.02 16.81
CA ASP A 62 -6.83 -4.54 17.09
C ASP A 62 -7.11 -3.14 16.50
N GLU A 63 -6.07 -2.41 16.09
CA GLU A 63 -6.17 -1.09 15.44
C GLU A 63 -6.31 -1.21 13.91
N ILE A 64 -6.02 -2.38 13.35
CA ILE A 64 -6.20 -2.66 11.92
C ILE A 64 -7.70 -2.83 11.66
N PRO A 65 -8.30 -2.07 10.73
CA PRO A 65 -9.71 -2.22 10.40
C PRO A 65 -9.98 -3.57 9.70
N PRO A 66 -11.21 -4.11 9.81
CA PRO A 66 -11.59 -5.30 9.05
C PRO A 66 -11.45 -5.04 7.54
N GLN A 67 -11.12 -6.10 6.79
CA GLN A 67 -10.98 -6.00 5.35
C GLN A 67 -12.30 -5.57 4.71
N LEU A 68 -12.28 -4.47 3.97
CA LEU A 68 -13.45 -3.94 3.28
C LEU A 68 -13.56 -4.53 1.87
N GLU A 69 -14.79 -4.79 1.43
CA GLU A 69 -15.08 -5.15 0.04
C GLU A 69 -15.16 -3.90 -0.85
N CYS A 70 -14.03 -3.20 -0.97
CA CYS A 70 -13.91 -2.03 -1.83
C CYS A 70 -12.72 -2.14 -2.80
N GLU A 71 -12.76 -1.34 -3.85
CA GLU A 71 -11.63 -1.19 -4.76
C GLU A 71 -10.51 -0.36 -4.13
N VAL A 72 -9.27 -0.65 -4.52
CA VAL A 72 -8.12 0.14 -4.10
C VAL A 72 -8.02 1.37 -4.99
N GLY A 73 -8.21 2.55 -4.42
CA GLY A 73 -8.16 3.83 -5.14
C GLY A 73 -6.83 4.58 -5.02
N LEU A 74 -5.92 4.17 -4.14
CA LEU A 74 -4.63 4.82 -3.93
C LEU A 74 -3.55 3.79 -3.57
N LEU A 75 -2.38 3.91 -4.20
CA LEU A 75 -1.21 3.10 -3.90
C LEU A 75 -0.11 3.99 -3.32
N ILE A 76 0.29 3.70 -2.08
CA ILE A 76 1.36 4.41 -1.38
C ILE A 76 2.51 3.44 -1.16
N GLY A 77 3.59 3.63 -1.91
CA GLY A 77 4.76 2.75 -1.86
C GLY A 77 4.50 1.38 -2.51
N LEU A 78 5.42 0.96 -3.36
CA LEU A 78 5.50 -0.41 -3.84
C LEU A 78 6.97 -0.74 -4.03
N LEU A 79 7.52 -1.59 -3.17
CA LEU A 79 8.86 -2.14 -3.39
C LEU A 79 8.75 -3.15 -4.53
N LYS A 80 9.04 -2.71 -5.76
CA LYS A 80 9.47 -3.65 -6.79
C LYS A 80 10.83 -4.17 -6.34
N GLY A 81 10.89 -5.42 -5.88
CA GLY A 81 12.14 -6.15 -5.84
C GLY A 81 12.72 -6.10 -7.24
N THR A 82 13.77 -5.31 -7.45
CA THR A 82 14.62 -5.46 -8.62
C THR A 82 15.14 -6.89 -8.53
N GLY A 83 14.81 -7.73 -9.51
CA GLY A 83 15.36 -9.06 -9.63
C GLY A 83 16.88 -8.97 -9.79
N THR A 84 17.57 -8.88 -8.67
CA THR A 84 18.98 -9.18 -8.54
C THR A 84 19.03 -10.16 -7.38
N THR A 85 19.29 -11.42 -7.71
CA THR A 85 19.74 -12.44 -6.76
C THR A 85 20.98 -11.93 -6.05
N ALA A 86 20.77 -11.23 -4.93
CA ALA A 86 21.77 -10.97 -3.93
C ALA A 86 21.07 -11.17 -2.58
N GLY A 87 21.66 -12.03 -1.75
CA GLY A 87 21.04 -12.62 -0.56
C GLY A 87 20.24 -11.65 0.30
N ASN A 88 19.11 -12.15 0.79
CA ASN A 88 18.18 -11.45 1.66
C ASN A 88 18.92 -10.82 2.88
N PRO A 89 19.04 -9.48 2.97
CA PRO A 89 19.76 -8.81 4.06
C PRO A 89 18.97 -8.83 5.38
N TRP A 90 17.73 -9.31 5.39
CA TRP A 90 16.88 -9.40 6.58
C TRP A 90 16.91 -10.77 7.26
N ARG A 91 17.84 -11.65 6.86
CA ARG A 91 18.25 -12.80 7.69
C ARG A 91 19.53 -12.45 8.43
N ARG A 92 19.40 -11.77 9.56
CA ARG A 92 20.16 -12.07 10.78
C ARG A 92 19.44 -11.52 12.00
#